data_AF-W2TUC7-F1
#
_entry.id   AF-W2TUC7-F1
#
_cell.length_a   1.000
_cell.length_b   1.000
_cell.length_c   1.000
_cell.angle_alpha   90.00
_cell.angle_beta   90.00
_cell.angle_gamma   90.00
#
_symmetry.space_group_name_H-M   'P 1'
#
loop_
_entity.id
_entity.type
_entity.pdbx_description
1 polymer ?
#
loop_
_entity_poly.entity_id
_entity_poly.type
_entity_poly.pdbx_seq_one_letter_code
_entity_poly.pdbx_strand_id
1 'polypeptide(L)'
;MIHVKSGKTYVDPKHKFESVADMFEHHQKNTFTVNDKELILTRGIGLTNWEFQHKNVKVGKSIGRGQYGEIKTDAEISKEIIKEVMKEARLMRGLRHPNVVKLYGVGVLERPLYILLEYVAGGSLKTYLKKNKQSISIDERVQMALGAAWGIDYLHKAKILHRDIAARNCLYDHDSAVKISDFGLSRNGVVYKMKSAKKMPVRWMAPESITTYNFSQKSDVYSFGVNLQTNNSIVAHHSMYHAYISRN
;
A
#
# COMPACT_ATOMS: atom_id res chain seq x y z
N MET A 1 12.22 16.99 20.65
CA MET A 1 13.06 18.21 20.77
C MET A 1 12.23 19.45 21.14
N ILE A 2 10.90 19.33 21.24
CA ILE A 2 10.08 20.31 21.96
C ILE A 2 9.82 19.70 23.34
N HIS A 3 10.02 20.49 24.38
CA HIS A 3 9.77 20.10 25.76
C HIS A 3 8.53 20.83 26.27
N VAL A 4 7.69 20.12 27.01
CA VAL A 4 6.53 20.69 27.71
C VAL A 4 6.69 20.43 29.19
N LYS A 5 6.79 21.48 30.00
CA LYS A 5 6.90 21.37 31.47
C LYS A 5 6.10 22.47 32.14
N SER A 6 5.22 22.10 33.06
CA SER A 6 4.35 23.05 33.80
C SER A 6 3.53 23.97 32.88
N GLY A 7 2.98 23.42 31.80
CA GLY A 7 2.18 24.17 30.81
C GLY A 7 3.01 25.00 29.82
N LYS A 8 4.33 25.12 30.02
CA LYS A 8 5.22 25.89 29.15
C LYS A 8 5.88 25.01 28.10
N THR A 9 5.95 25.51 26.88
CA THR A 9 6.59 24.87 25.73
C THR A 9 7.93 25.55 25.42
N TYR A 10 8.97 24.78 25.13
CA TYR A 10 10.31 25.30 24.81
C TYR A 10 11.17 24.33 24.00
N VAL A 11 12.11 24.87 23.23
CA VAL A 11 13.18 24.13 22.52
C VAL A 11 14.56 24.33 23.16
N ASP A 12 14.74 25.42 23.89
CA ASP A 12 15.90 25.71 24.71
C ASP A 12 15.43 26.11 26.14
N PRO A 13 16.18 25.81 27.21
CA PRO A 13 15.71 26.09 28.57
C PRO A 13 15.58 27.58 28.93
N LYS A 14 16.19 28.49 28.15
CA LYS A 14 16.24 29.93 28.44
C LYS A 14 14.92 30.61 28.08
N HIS A 15 14.23 30.17 27.03
CA HIS A 15 12.98 30.76 26.57
C HIS A 15 11.81 29.78 26.68
N LYS A 16 10.78 30.17 27.43
CA LYS A 16 9.59 29.35 27.69
C LYS A 16 8.33 30.09 27.27
N PHE A 17 7.45 29.40 26.56
CA PHE A 17 6.29 29.99 25.90
C PHE A 17 4.99 29.33 26.35
N GLU A 18 3.86 30.05 26.26
CA GLU A 18 2.54 29.49 26.59
C GLU A 18 2.04 28.49 25.56
N SER A 19 2.42 28.68 24.29
CA SER A 19 2.04 27.78 23.19
C SER A 19 3.20 27.48 22.24
N VAL A 20 3.02 26.43 21.43
CA VAL A 20 3.94 26.11 20.32
C VAL A 20 3.95 27.24 19.28
N ALA A 21 2.83 27.94 19.10
CA ALA A 21 2.73 29.06 18.16
C ALA A 21 3.61 30.23 18.60
N ASP A 22 3.52 30.64 19.87
CA ASP A 22 4.34 31.73 20.41
C ASP A 22 5.84 31.40 20.35
N MET A 23 6.20 30.15 20.68
CA MET A 23 7.57 29.65 20.56
C MET A 23 8.06 29.74 19.11
N PHE A 24 7.21 29.32 18.15
CA PHE A 24 7.54 29.34 16.73
C PHE A 24 7.75 30.78 16.23
N GLU A 25 6.84 31.70 16.54
CA GLU A 25 6.93 33.11 16.15
C GLU A 25 8.17 33.81 16.72
N HIS A 26 8.53 33.51 17.97
CA HIS A 26 9.74 34.06 18.59
C HIS A 26 11.01 33.56 17.89
N HIS A 27 11.14 32.26 17.68
CA HIS A 27 12.33 31.66 17.07
C HIS A 27 12.38 31.77 15.54
N GLN A 28 11.35 32.37 14.91
CA GLN A 28 11.46 32.87 13.54
C GLN A 28 12.33 34.12 13.41
N LYS A 29 12.50 34.86 14.51
CA LYS A 29 13.27 36.12 14.55
C LYS A 29 14.56 35.98 15.37
N ASN A 30 14.63 34.99 16.26
CA ASN A 30 15.72 34.82 17.21
C ASN A 30 16.31 33.41 17.12
N THR A 31 17.63 33.31 17.20
CA THR A 31 18.32 32.02 17.24
C THR A 31 18.15 31.33 18.59
N PHE A 32 18.32 30.02 18.61
CA PHE A 32 18.36 29.19 19.80
C PHE A 32 19.38 28.07 19.62
N THR A 33 19.82 27.45 20.73
CA THR A 33 20.86 26.42 20.70
C THR A 33 20.29 25.05 21.01
N VAL A 34 20.58 24.06 20.16
CA VAL A 34 20.30 22.64 20.43
C VAL A 34 21.51 21.81 20.05
N ASN A 35 22.00 20.97 20.97
CA ASN A 35 23.20 20.13 20.79
C ASN A 35 24.40 20.93 20.27
N ASP A 36 24.68 22.07 20.92
CA ASP A 36 25.76 23.01 20.59
C ASP A 36 25.71 23.60 19.17
N LYS A 37 24.55 23.52 18.51
CA LYS A 37 24.30 24.15 17.22
C LYS A 37 23.32 25.29 17.38
N GLU A 38 23.67 26.44 16.84
CA GLU A 38 22.78 27.58 16.72
C GLU A 38 21.83 27.39 15.54
N LEU A 39 20.54 27.53 15.80
CA LEU A 39 19.45 27.28 14.86
C LEU A 39 18.49 28.47 14.85
N ILE A 40 17.84 28.69 13.71
CA ILE A 40 16.72 29.63 13.56
C ILE A 40 15.57 28.92 12.85
N LEU A 41 14.34 29.17 13.29
CA LEU A 41 13.17 28.63 12.59
C LEU A 41 12.91 29.49 11.35
N THR A 42 12.81 28.85 10.19
CA THR A 42 12.58 29.57 8.94
C THR A 42 11.11 29.47 8.54
N ARG A 43 10.65 28.24 8.27
CA ARG A 43 9.31 27.98 7.74
C ARG A 43 8.69 26.76 8.40
N GLY A 44 7.44 26.91 8.85
CA GLY A 44 6.62 25.80 9.29
C GLY A 44 6.26 24.91 8.10
N ILE A 45 6.48 23.59 8.23
CA ILE A 45 6.04 22.63 7.22
C ILE A 45 4.62 22.22 7.61
N GLY A 46 3.64 22.77 6.91
CA GLY A 46 2.23 22.39 7.06
C GLY A 46 1.94 21.00 6.50
N LEU A 47 0.74 20.50 6.81
CA LEU A 47 0.23 19.26 6.22
C LEU A 47 0.07 19.42 4.72
N THR A 48 0.44 18.38 3.99
CA THR A 48 0.13 18.27 2.58
C THR A 48 -1.36 17.94 2.37
N ASN A 49 -1.88 18.18 1.17
CA ASN A 49 -3.31 17.97 0.85
C ASN A 49 -3.81 16.52 0.93
N TRP A 50 -2.93 15.55 1.18
CA TRP A 50 -3.24 14.13 1.37
C TRP A 50 -2.94 13.67 2.81
N GLU A 51 -2.55 14.58 3.71
CA GLU A 51 -2.40 14.35 5.14
C GLU A 51 -3.60 14.94 5.88
N PHE A 52 -4.38 14.07 6.51
CA PHE A 52 -5.65 14.40 7.17
C PHE A 52 -5.48 14.46 8.68
N GLN A 53 -6.15 15.44 9.29
CA GLN A 53 -6.35 15.47 10.74
C GLN A 53 -7.44 14.45 11.11
N HIS A 54 -7.26 13.74 12.23
CA HIS A 54 -8.17 12.67 12.66
C HIS A 54 -9.61 13.12 12.82
N LYS A 55 -9.85 14.32 13.34
CA LYS A 55 -11.20 14.91 13.47
C LYS A 55 -11.95 15.07 12.13
N ASN A 56 -11.23 15.07 11.00
CA ASN A 56 -11.82 15.18 9.67
C ASN A 56 -12.12 13.81 9.04
N VAL A 57 -11.81 12.71 9.72
CA VAL A 57 -12.04 11.34 9.25
C VAL A 57 -13.14 10.70 10.08
N LYS A 58 -14.24 10.30 9.42
CA LYS A 58 -15.30 9.50 10.05
C LYS A 58 -15.08 8.03 9.75
N VAL A 59 -14.83 7.24 10.80
CA VAL A 59 -14.60 5.80 10.68
C VAL A 59 -15.94 5.07 10.66
N GLY A 60 -16.19 4.31 9.58
CA GLY A 60 -17.37 3.46 9.45
C GLY A 60 -17.17 2.06 10.05
N LYS A 61 -18.02 1.11 9.63
CA LYS A 61 -17.93 -0.29 10.03
C LYS A 61 -16.63 -0.94 9.50
N SER A 62 -15.99 -1.77 10.32
CA SER A 62 -14.85 -2.58 9.91
C SER A 62 -15.30 -3.64 8.89
N ILE A 63 -14.68 -3.62 7.70
CA ILE A 63 -15.00 -4.50 6.56
C ILE A 63 -13.96 -5.61 6.33
N GLY A 64 -12.87 -5.61 7.11
CA GLY A 64 -11.79 -6.57 7.00
C GLY A 64 -10.56 -6.15 7.81
N ARG A 65 -9.54 -7.02 7.85
CA ARG A 65 -8.21 -6.71 8.41
C ARG A 65 -7.17 -6.68 7.29
N GLY A 66 -6.54 -5.52 7.08
CA GLY A 66 -5.37 -5.38 6.21
C GLY A 66 -4.08 -5.90 6.86
N GLN A 67 -2.96 -5.83 6.15
CA GLN A 67 -1.64 -6.30 6.63
C GLN A 67 -1.23 -5.69 7.98
N TYR A 68 -1.64 -4.45 8.25
CA TYR A 68 -1.33 -3.73 9.47
C TYR A 68 -2.37 -3.93 10.60
N GLY A 69 -3.50 -4.60 10.34
CA GLY A 69 -4.59 -4.76 11.31
C GLY A 69 -5.19 -3.44 11.80
N GLU A 70 -6.08 -3.50 12.79
CA GLU A 70 -6.43 -2.32 13.59
C GLU A 70 -5.31 -2.10 14.61
N ILE A 71 -4.41 -1.14 14.35
CA ILE A 71 -3.31 -0.80 15.28
C ILE A 71 -3.93 -0.03 16.46
N LYS A 72 -4.37 -0.77 17.47
CA LYS A 72 -5.11 -0.23 18.64
C LYS A 72 -4.27 0.04 19.89
N THR A 73 -3.03 -0.46 19.96
CA THR A 73 -2.27 -0.47 21.22
C THR A 73 -1.26 0.66 21.35
N ASP A 74 -1.18 1.24 22.55
CA ASP A 74 -0.26 2.32 22.97
C ASP A 74 1.22 1.91 23.01
N ALA A 75 1.52 0.61 23.06
CA ALA A 75 2.89 0.10 22.94
C ALA A 75 3.49 0.66 21.65
N GLU A 76 4.53 1.48 21.83
CA GLU A 76 5.26 2.26 20.84
C GLU A 76 4.83 2.02 19.40
N ILE A 77 4.24 3.04 18.77
CA ILE A 77 4.41 3.16 17.32
C ILE A 77 5.91 3.19 17.13
N SER A 78 6.46 2.06 16.72
CA SER A 78 7.81 2.04 16.23
C SER A 78 7.82 3.03 15.07
N LYS A 79 8.76 3.98 15.07
CA LYS A 79 8.90 4.97 13.98
C LYS A 79 8.93 4.26 12.61
N GLU A 80 9.31 2.99 12.63
CA GLU A 80 9.26 2.00 11.57
C GLU A 80 7.85 1.78 11.00
N ILE A 81 6.79 1.65 11.81
CA ILE A 81 5.41 1.49 11.32
C ILE A 81 4.94 2.74 10.56
N ILE A 82 5.11 3.94 11.14
CA ILE A 82 4.78 5.19 10.44
C ILE A 82 5.58 5.28 9.13
N LYS A 83 6.86 4.90 9.17
CA LYS A 83 7.72 4.92 7.98
C LYS A 83 7.23 3.98 6.89
N GLU A 84 6.77 2.77 7.23
CA GLU A 84 6.22 1.83 6.24
C GLU A 84 4.85 2.31 5.71
N VAL A 85 3.95 2.82 6.57
CA VAL A 85 2.66 3.40 6.16
C VAL A 85 2.86 4.59 5.21
N MET A 86 3.73 5.52 5.58
CA MET A 86 4.03 6.70 4.75
C MET A 86 4.73 6.30 3.45
N LYS A 87 5.54 5.24 3.46
CA LYS A 87 6.19 4.72 2.26
C LYS A 87 5.18 4.13 1.28
N GLU A 88 4.22 3.33 1.76
CA GLU A 88 3.13 2.80 0.95
C GLU A 88 2.29 3.95 0.36
N ALA A 89 1.85 4.88 1.21
CA ALA A 89 1.04 6.02 0.78
C ALA A 89 1.76 6.90 -0.26
N ARG A 90 3.07 7.17 -0.08
CA ARG A 90 3.86 7.95 -1.05
C ARG A 90 4.00 7.26 -2.40
N LEU A 91 4.03 5.93 -2.42
CA LEU A 91 4.05 5.15 -3.65
C LEU A 91 2.69 5.23 -4.37
N MET A 92 1.58 5.25 -3.63
CA MET A 92 0.23 5.29 -4.19
C MET A 92 -0.28 6.69 -4.55
N ARG A 93 0.21 7.78 -3.93
CA ARG A 93 -0.42 9.12 -3.99
C ARG A 93 -0.69 9.66 -5.40
N GLY A 94 0.18 9.31 -6.37
CA GLY A 94 0.08 9.74 -7.76
C GLY A 94 -0.66 8.77 -8.69
N LEU A 95 -1.03 7.58 -8.21
CA LEU A 95 -1.63 6.55 -9.05
C LEU A 95 -3.10 6.86 -9.33
N ARG A 96 -3.47 6.86 -10.61
CA ARG A 96 -4.81 7.13 -11.12
C ARG A 96 -5.08 6.20 -12.29
N HIS A 97 -5.79 5.11 -12.03
CA HIS A 97 -6.15 4.13 -13.05
C HIS A 97 -7.41 3.37 -12.61
N PRO A 98 -8.36 3.04 -13.52
CA PRO A 98 -9.59 2.33 -13.15
C PRO A 98 -9.35 0.99 -12.45
N ASN A 99 -8.26 0.30 -12.79
CA ASN A 99 -7.87 -1.00 -12.22
C ASN A 99 -6.80 -0.92 -11.11
N VAL A 100 -6.63 0.24 -10.46
CA VAL A 100 -5.76 0.40 -9.28
C VAL A 100 -6.53 1.13 -8.20
N VAL A 101 -6.53 0.61 -6.98
CA VAL A 101 -7.19 1.25 -5.83
C VAL A 101 -6.61 2.64 -5.60
N LYS A 102 -7.47 3.65 -5.59
CA LYS A 102 -7.06 5.03 -5.38
C LYS A 102 -6.75 5.29 -3.90
N LEU A 103 -5.62 5.94 -3.63
CA LEU A 103 -5.34 6.56 -2.33
C LEU A 103 -5.97 7.96 -2.27
N TYR A 104 -6.73 8.23 -1.22
CA TYR A 104 -7.19 9.58 -0.87
C TYR A 104 -6.19 10.28 0.05
N GLY A 105 -5.59 9.57 0.99
CA GLY A 105 -4.56 10.12 1.87
C GLY A 105 -4.30 9.30 3.12
N VAL A 106 -3.71 9.93 4.13
CA VAL A 106 -3.33 9.29 5.40
C VAL A 106 -3.70 10.16 6.59
N GLY A 107 -4.02 9.54 7.72
CA GLY A 107 -4.14 10.20 9.02
C GLY A 107 -3.09 9.64 9.97
N VAL A 108 -1.95 10.33 10.11
CA VAL A 108 -0.79 9.83 10.88
C VAL A 108 -0.37 10.73 12.05
N LEU A 109 -1.12 11.80 12.30
CA LEU A 109 -0.82 12.78 13.36
C LEU A 109 -1.20 12.25 14.74
N GLU A 110 -2.32 11.52 14.82
CA GLU A 110 -2.84 10.92 16.05
C GLU A 110 -3.07 9.41 15.85
N ARG A 111 -3.55 8.75 16.91
CA ARG A 111 -3.91 7.33 16.87
C ARG A 111 -5.42 7.15 16.75
N PRO A 112 -5.87 6.03 16.14
CA PRO A 112 -5.09 5.06 15.37
C PRO A 112 -4.64 5.62 14.00
N LEU A 113 -3.58 5.06 13.39
CA LEU A 113 -3.12 5.50 12.06
C LEU A 113 -4.14 5.09 10.97
N TYR A 114 -4.37 5.97 10.00
CA TYR A 114 -5.28 5.72 8.87
C TYR A 114 -4.56 5.76 7.53
N ILE A 115 -4.89 4.81 6.65
CA ILE A 115 -4.69 4.90 5.20
C ILE A 115 -6.09 4.97 4.59
N LEU A 116 -6.39 6.07 3.90
CA LEU A 116 -7.69 6.35 3.30
C LEU A 116 -7.67 5.91 1.84
N LEU A 117 -8.33 4.79 1.55
CA LEU A 117 -8.40 4.20 0.21
C LEU A 117 -9.81 4.29 -0.37
N GLU A 118 -9.90 4.17 -1.69
CA GLU A 118 -11.15 3.87 -2.39
C GLU A 118 -11.81 2.62 -1.82
N TYR A 119 -13.11 2.73 -1.55
CA TYR A 119 -13.92 1.60 -1.13
C TYR A 119 -14.41 0.82 -2.35
N VAL A 120 -14.10 -0.48 -2.40
CA VAL A 120 -14.56 -1.40 -3.45
C VAL A 120 -15.51 -2.40 -2.83
N ALA A 121 -16.80 -2.28 -3.15
CA ALA A 121 -17.88 -2.93 -2.41
C ALA A 121 -17.82 -4.46 -2.48
N GLY A 122 -17.42 -5.04 -3.62
CA GLY A 122 -17.35 -6.49 -3.79
C GLY A 122 -16.17 -7.16 -3.09
N GLY A 123 -15.28 -6.38 -2.46
CA GLY A 123 -14.20 -6.90 -1.62
C GLY A 123 -13.16 -7.69 -2.41
N SER A 124 -12.45 -8.61 -1.76
CA SER A 124 -11.35 -9.34 -2.41
C SER A 124 -11.86 -10.31 -3.49
N LEU A 125 -11.22 -10.30 -4.65
CA LEU A 125 -11.48 -11.19 -5.77
C LEU A 125 -11.39 -12.66 -5.35
N LYS A 126 -10.44 -13.03 -4.47
CA LYS A 126 -10.35 -14.40 -3.91
C LYS A 126 -11.66 -14.86 -3.26
N THR A 127 -12.27 -14.00 -2.43
CA THR A 127 -13.53 -14.34 -1.75
C THR A 127 -14.67 -14.42 -2.75
N TYR A 128 -14.72 -13.50 -3.72
CA TYR A 128 -15.71 -13.52 -4.79
C TYR A 128 -15.64 -14.82 -5.61
N LEU A 129 -14.45 -15.18 -6.10
CA LEU A 129 -14.21 -16.40 -6.87
C LEU A 129 -14.58 -17.67 -6.09
N LYS A 130 -14.31 -17.69 -4.78
CA LYS A 130 -14.67 -18.81 -3.91
C LYS A 130 -16.19 -18.93 -3.74
N LYS A 131 -16.89 -17.80 -3.54
CA LYS A 131 -18.34 -17.76 -3.31
C LYS A 131 -19.13 -18.12 -4.57
N ASN A 132 -18.65 -17.69 -5.74
CA ASN A 132 -19.37 -17.79 -7.01
C ASN A 132 -18.76 -18.85 -7.96
N LYS A 133 -18.05 -19.85 -7.43
CA LYS A 133 -17.24 -20.80 -8.23
C LYS A 133 -17.99 -21.44 -9.41
N GLN A 134 -19.30 -21.67 -9.26
CA GLN A 134 -20.16 -22.31 -10.26
C GLN A 134 -20.94 -21.35 -11.15
N SER A 135 -21.01 -20.05 -10.79
CA SER A 135 -21.84 -19.06 -11.50
C SER A 135 -21.05 -18.08 -12.36
N ILE A 136 -19.72 -18.00 -12.18
CA ILE A 136 -18.88 -17.07 -12.95
C ILE A 136 -18.61 -17.65 -14.34
N SER A 137 -19.09 -16.94 -15.37
CA SER A 137 -18.89 -17.28 -16.78
C SER A 137 -17.42 -17.16 -17.20
N ILE A 138 -17.06 -17.73 -18.35
CA ILE A 138 -15.71 -17.57 -18.90
C ILE A 138 -15.43 -16.10 -19.21
N ASP A 139 -16.39 -15.40 -19.82
CA ASP A 139 -16.24 -13.99 -20.19
C ASP A 139 -15.99 -13.11 -18.97
N GLU A 140 -16.72 -13.31 -17.88
CA GLU A 140 -16.51 -12.57 -16.63
C GLU A 140 -15.09 -12.78 -16.10
N ARG A 141 -14.57 -14.01 -16.19
CA ARG A 141 -13.21 -14.29 -15.73
C ARG A 141 -12.16 -13.66 -16.63
N VAL A 142 -12.36 -13.67 -17.94
CA VAL A 142 -11.49 -12.99 -18.90
C VAL A 142 -11.45 -11.49 -18.59
N GLN A 143 -12.61 -10.88 -18.30
CA GLN A 143 -12.68 -9.47 -17.89
C GLN A 143 -11.94 -9.21 -16.57
N MET A 144 -12.08 -10.10 -15.57
CA MET A 144 -11.30 -10.01 -14.33
C MET A 144 -9.79 -10.08 -14.59
N ALA A 145 -9.35 -10.98 -15.47
CA ALA A 145 -7.95 -11.12 -15.88
C ALA A 145 -7.43 -9.84 -16.52
N LEU A 146 -8.21 -9.31 -17.46
CA LEU A 146 -7.86 -8.16 -18.26
C LEU A 146 -7.77 -6.90 -17.38
N GLY A 147 -8.72 -6.72 -16.46
CA GLY A 147 -8.66 -5.65 -15.47
C GLY A 147 -7.41 -5.72 -14.60
N ALA A 148 -7.07 -6.90 -14.06
CA ALA A 148 -5.83 -7.09 -13.32
C ALA A 148 -4.59 -6.79 -14.18
N ALA A 149 -4.57 -7.26 -15.43
CA ALA A 149 -3.46 -7.02 -16.37
C ALA A 149 -3.26 -5.53 -16.67
N TRP A 150 -4.34 -4.78 -16.92
CA TRP A 150 -4.27 -3.33 -17.13
C TRP A 150 -3.75 -2.59 -15.90
N GLY A 151 -4.18 -3.02 -14.70
CA GLY A 151 -3.65 -2.47 -13.45
C GLY A 151 -2.15 -2.72 -13.30
N ILE A 152 -1.67 -3.94 -13.59
CA ILE A 152 -0.26 -4.31 -13.52
C ILE A 152 0.58 -3.54 -14.56
N ASP A 153 0.11 -3.46 -15.81
CA ASP A 153 0.78 -2.71 -16.88
C ASP A 153 0.92 -1.22 -16.50
N TYR A 154 -0.14 -0.62 -15.94
CA TYR A 154 -0.09 0.75 -15.44
C TYR A 154 0.98 0.94 -14.35
N LEU A 155 1.06 0.02 -13.38
CA LEU A 155 2.10 0.06 -12.33
C LEU A 155 3.50 -0.08 -12.92
N HIS A 156 3.68 -0.98 -13.90
CA HIS A 156 4.96 -1.20 -14.55
C HIS A 156 5.41 0.04 -15.33
N LYS A 157 4.50 0.70 -16.05
CA LYS A 157 4.76 2.00 -16.71
C LYS A 157 5.11 3.11 -15.71
N ALA A 158 4.49 3.10 -14.53
CA ALA A 158 4.84 3.98 -13.42
C ALA A 158 6.15 3.59 -12.70
N LYS A 159 6.87 2.56 -13.19
CA LYS A 159 8.09 1.99 -12.59
C LYS A 159 7.86 1.57 -11.14
N ILE A 160 6.77 0.84 -10.91
CA ILE A 160 6.41 0.25 -9.62
C ILE A 160 6.35 -1.27 -9.77
N LEU A 161 7.06 -1.98 -8.90
CA LEU A 161 6.92 -3.41 -8.70
C LEU A 161 5.94 -3.66 -7.56
N HIS A 162 4.93 -4.49 -7.79
CA HIS A 162 3.95 -4.82 -6.75
C HIS A 162 4.50 -5.85 -5.76
N ARG A 163 5.14 -6.91 -6.27
CA ARG A 163 5.78 -8.01 -5.53
C ARG A 163 4.84 -8.87 -4.67
N ASP A 164 3.52 -8.66 -4.81
CA ASP A 164 2.49 -9.50 -4.18
C ASP A 164 1.20 -9.55 -5.00
N ILE A 165 1.33 -9.85 -6.30
CA ILE A 165 0.18 -10.04 -7.18
C ILE A 165 -0.49 -11.37 -6.84
N ALA A 166 -1.71 -11.30 -6.33
CA ALA A 166 -2.57 -12.43 -6.04
C ALA A 166 -4.04 -11.98 -5.93
N ALA A 167 -5.00 -12.90 -6.11
CA ALA A 167 -6.43 -12.58 -6.05
C ALA A 167 -6.91 -12.07 -4.69
N ARG A 168 -6.13 -12.29 -3.62
CA ARG A 168 -6.42 -11.67 -2.31
C ARG A 168 -6.13 -10.16 -2.27
N ASN A 169 -5.21 -9.71 -3.13
CA ASN A 169 -4.77 -8.32 -3.28
C ASN A 169 -5.38 -7.68 -4.54
N CYS A 170 -6.36 -8.34 -5.14
CA CYS A 170 -7.23 -7.77 -6.16
C CYS A 170 -8.60 -7.57 -5.52
N LEU A 171 -9.20 -6.40 -5.67
CA LEU A 171 -10.58 -6.14 -5.28
C LEU A 171 -11.47 -6.23 -6.52
N TYR A 172 -12.68 -6.76 -6.36
CA TYR A 172 -13.65 -6.87 -7.45
C TYR A 172 -14.81 -5.94 -7.17
N ASP A 173 -15.04 -4.99 -8.07
CA ASP A 173 -16.26 -4.20 -8.08
C ASP A 173 -17.35 -4.96 -8.85
N HIS A 174 -18.59 -4.93 -8.37
CA HIS A 174 -19.69 -5.72 -8.95
C HIS A 174 -19.97 -5.39 -10.43
N ASP A 175 -19.52 -4.22 -10.89
CA ASP A 175 -19.54 -3.77 -12.28
C ASP A 175 -18.34 -4.31 -13.10
N SER A 176 -17.87 -5.52 -12.77
CA SER A 176 -16.76 -6.23 -13.46
C SER A 176 -15.39 -5.54 -13.44
N ALA A 177 -15.17 -4.56 -12.56
CA ALA A 177 -13.89 -3.88 -12.46
C ALA A 177 -12.98 -4.53 -11.40
N VAL A 178 -11.91 -5.19 -11.84
CA VAL A 178 -10.83 -5.62 -10.93
C VAL A 178 -9.88 -4.46 -10.64
N LYS A 179 -9.54 -4.23 -9.38
CA LYS A 179 -8.60 -3.21 -8.91
C LYS A 179 -7.45 -3.83 -8.11
N ILE A 180 -6.21 -3.53 -8.51
CA ILE A 180 -5.01 -3.92 -7.75
C ILE A 180 -4.94 -3.10 -6.45
N SER A 181 -4.67 -3.78 -5.34
CA SER A 181 -4.63 -3.25 -3.97
C SER A 181 -3.47 -3.85 -3.17
N ASP A 182 -3.30 -3.40 -1.94
CA ASP A 182 -2.26 -3.83 -0.98
C ASP A 182 -0.83 -3.58 -1.47
N PHE A 183 -0.36 -2.35 -1.26
CA PHE A 183 0.94 -1.88 -1.74
C PHE A 183 2.04 -1.99 -0.67
N GLY A 184 1.80 -2.67 0.46
CA GLY A 184 2.76 -2.78 1.57
C GLY A 184 4.09 -3.42 1.17
N LEU A 185 4.07 -4.32 0.18
CA LEU A 185 5.27 -4.90 -0.41
C LEU A 185 5.76 -4.18 -1.68
N SER A 186 5.08 -3.15 -2.19
CA SER A 186 5.47 -2.51 -3.44
C SER A 186 6.78 -1.72 -3.35
N ARG A 187 7.51 -1.58 -4.47
CA ARG A 187 8.77 -0.81 -4.55
C ARG A 187 8.84 -0.01 -5.85
N ASN A 188 9.39 1.21 -5.76
CA ASN A 188 9.77 1.97 -6.94
C ASN A 188 10.99 1.32 -7.62
N GLY A 189 10.97 1.30 -8.94
CA GLY A 189 11.99 0.71 -9.80
C GLY A 189 11.40 -0.33 -10.76
N VAL A 190 12.24 -0.76 -11.70
CA VAL A 190 11.93 -1.87 -12.62
C VAL A 190 12.56 -3.20 -12.17
N VAL A 191 13.56 -3.11 -11.28
CA VAL A 191 14.25 -4.22 -10.63
C VAL A 191 14.50 -3.83 -9.17
N TYR A 192 14.42 -4.80 -8.26
CA TYR A 192 14.71 -4.63 -6.85
C TYR A 192 15.36 -5.90 -6.28
N LYS A 193 16.55 -5.77 -5.67
CA LYS A 193 17.20 -6.84 -4.92
C LYS A 193 16.93 -6.66 -3.44
N MET A 194 16.26 -7.62 -2.82
CA MET A 194 15.97 -7.55 -1.39
C MET A 194 17.22 -7.87 -0.56
N LYS A 195 17.57 -7.00 0.38
CA LYS A 195 18.77 -7.11 1.21
C LYS A 195 18.59 -7.90 2.50
N SER A 196 17.35 -8.06 2.96
CA SER A 196 17.01 -8.75 4.20
C SER A 196 15.77 -9.62 4.00
N ALA A 197 15.77 -10.78 4.64
CA ALA A 197 14.61 -11.66 4.63
C ALA A 197 13.42 -10.96 5.28
N LYS A 198 12.29 -10.97 4.58
CA LYS A 198 10.98 -10.55 5.09
C LYS A 198 9.99 -11.69 4.81
N LYS A 199 8.86 -11.70 5.51
CA LYS A 199 7.76 -12.61 5.18
C LYS A 199 7.26 -12.28 3.77
N MET A 200 7.43 -13.22 2.85
CA MET A 200 7.09 -13.06 1.42
C MET A 200 6.04 -14.11 0.99
N PRO A 201 5.25 -13.83 -0.06
CA PRO A 201 4.18 -14.71 -0.54
C PRO A 201 4.73 -15.84 -1.43
N VAL A 202 5.52 -16.75 -0.86
CA VAL A 202 6.31 -17.78 -1.59
C VAL A 202 5.53 -18.49 -2.69
N ARG A 203 4.26 -18.85 -2.46
CA ARG A 203 3.40 -19.54 -3.45
C ARG A 203 3.16 -18.77 -4.75
N TRP A 204 3.30 -17.44 -4.75
CA TRP A 204 3.11 -16.58 -5.91
C TRP A 204 4.43 -16.04 -6.48
N MET A 205 5.57 -16.34 -5.85
CA MET A 205 6.86 -15.77 -6.25
C MET A 205 7.46 -16.50 -7.44
N ALA A 206 8.12 -15.73 -8.31
CA ALA A 206 8.93 -16.27 -9.39
C ALA A 206 10.16 -17.02 -8.85
N PRO A 207 10.68 -18.04 -9.55
CA PRO A 207 11.82 -18.83 -9.10
C PRO A 207 13.05 -17.97 -8.75
N GLU A 208 13.38 -16.96 -9.55
CA GLU A 208 14.48 -16.04 -9.30
C GLU A 208 14.28 -15.17 -8.05
N SER A 209 13.03 -14.82 -7.73
CA SER A 209 12.69 -14.07 -6.52
C SER A 209 12.82 -14.92 -5.26
N ILE A 210 12.64 -16.24 -5.38
CA ILE A 210 12.84 -17.19 -4.27
C ILE A 210 14.32 -17.46 -4.05
N THR A 211 15.07 -17.71 -5.11
CA THR A 211 16.48 -18.15 -5.02
C THR A 211 17.45 -17.00 -4.80
N THR A 212 17.25 -15.88 -5.48
CA THR A 212 18.22 -14.76 -5.50
C THR A 212 17.67 -13.46 -4.92
N TYR A 213 16.42 -13.47 -4.44
CA TYR A 213 15.72 -12.30 -3.92
C TYR A 213 15.66 -11.12 -4.90
N ASN A 214 15.72 -11.42 -6.20
CA ASN A 214 15.60 -10.46 -7.27
C ASN A 214 14.13 -10.37 -7.71
N PHE A 215 13.60 -9.16 -7.70
CA PHE A 215 12.26 -8.84 -8.15
C PHE A 215 12.38 -7.94 -9.37
N SER A 216 11.50 -8.14 -10.34
CA SER A 216 11.41 -7.35 -11.56
C SER A 216 9.96 -7.27 -12.03
N GLN A 217 9.71 -6.52 -13.10
CA GLN A 217 8.41 -6.56 -13.77
C GLN A 217 8.05 -7.98 -14.21
N LYS A 218 9.03 -8.80 -14.61
CA LYS A 218 8.82 -10.19 -15.00
C LYS A 218 8.40 -11.09 -13.84
N SER A 219 8.88 -10.82 -12.62
CA SER A 219 8.42 -11.56 -11.45
C SER A 219 6.96 -11.24 -11.10
N ASP A 220 6.50 -10.00 -11.32
CA ASP A 220 5.08 -9.66 -11.18
C ASP A 220 4.23 -10.37 -12.26
N VAL A 221 4.73 -10.49 -13.50
CA VAL A 221 4.08 -11.25 -14.58
C VAL A 221 3.97 -12.74 -14.24
N TYR A 222 5.01 -13.32 -13.63
CA TYR A 222 4.94 -14.69 -13.12
C TYR A 222 3.85 -14.83 -12.04
N SER A 223 3.83 -13.94 -11.04
CA SER A 223 2.80 -13.93 -10.00
C SER A 223 1.38 -13.80 -10.59
N PHE A 224 1.22 -12.99 -11.63
CA PHE A 224 -0.01 -12.90 -12.41
C PHE A 224 -0.38 -14.24 -13.05
N GLY A 225 0.55 -14.93 -13.71
CA GLY A 225 0.31 -16.27 -14.26
C GLY A 225 -0.15 -17.29 -13.21
N VAL A 226 0.51 -17.32 -12.05
CA VAL A 226 0.09 -18.16 -10.90
C VAL A 226 -1.32 -17.77 -10.44
N ASN A 227 -1.64 -16.48 -10.43
CA ASN A 227 -2.97 -16.00 -10.08
C ASN A 227 -4.04 -16.47 -11.08
N LEU A 228 -3.73 -16.55 -12.37
CA LEU A 228 -4.66 -17.11 -13.36
C LEU A 228 -4.88 -18.61 -13.15
N GLN A 229 -3.81 -19.36 -12.89
CA GLN A 229 -3.84 -20.83 -12.74
C GLN A 229 -4.52 -21.29 -11.45
N THR A 230 -4.13 -20.71 -10.31
CA THR A 230 -4.62 -21.15 -8.98
C THR A 230 -6.10 -20.85 -8.73
N ASN A 231 -6.70 -19.97 -9.53
CA ASN A 231 -8.13 -19.65 -9.50
C ASN A 231 -8.98 -20.52 -10.44
N ASN A 232 -8.41 -21.62 -10.96
CA ASN A 232 -9.05 -22.72 -11.67
C ASN A 232 -9.95 -22.40 -12.88
N SER A 233 -10.13 -21.15 -13.34
CA SER A 233 -10.85 -20.90 -14.60
C SER A 233 -10.65 -19.52 -15.26
N ILE A 234 -9.60 -18.75 -15.00
CA ILE A 234 -9.45 -17.46 -15.72
C ILE A 234 -9.08 -17.64 -17.20
N VAL A 235 -8.47 -18.77 -17.53
CA VAL A 235 -8.43 -19.27 -18.90
C VAL A 235 -8.81 -20.73 -18.78
N ALA A 236 -9.97 -21.12 -19.31
CA ALA A 236 -10.27 -22.54 -19.46
C ALA A 236 -9.11 -23.13 -20.27
N HIS A 237 -8.37 -24.07 -19.69
CA HIS A 237 -7.50 -24.95 -20.46
C HIS A 237 -8.43 -25.85 -21.26
N HIS A 238 -8.98 -25.32 -22.35
CA HIS A 238 -9.70 -26.10 -23.34
C HIS A 238 -8.63 -26.98 -23.97
N SER A 239 -8.57 -28.23 -23.49
CA SER A 239 -8.27 -29.42 -24.30
C SER A 239 -7.54 -29.12 -25.61
N MET A 240 -6.21 -28.92 -25.55
CA MET A 240 -5.39 -29.31 -26.68
C MET A 240 -5.32 -30.84 -26.65
N TYR A 241 -6.17 -31.43 -27.47
CA TYR A 241 -6.22 -32.86 -27.77
C TYR A 241 -4.81 -33.38 -28.04
N HIS A 242 -4.28 -34.21 -27.13
CA HIS A 242 -3.32 -35.23 -27.53
C HIS A 242 -4.09 -36.27 -28.36
N ALA A 243 -4.26 -35.99 -29.65
CA ALA A 243 -4.58 -37.01 -30.64
C ALA A 243 -3.26 -37.70 -31.02
N TYR A 244 -2.97 -38.84 -30.37
CA TYR A 244 -2.03 -39.80 -30.94
C TYR A 244 -2.80 -40.72 -31.89
N ILE A 245 -2.43 -40.71 -33.16
CA ILE A 245 -2.84 -41.72 -34.13
C ILE A 245 -2.15 -43.03 -33.74
N SER A 246 -2.92 -44.06 -33.40
CA SER A 246 -2.40 -45.42 -33.38
C SER A 246 -2.10 -45.83 -34.82
N ARG A 247 -0.84 -46.13 -35.13
CA ARG A 247 -0.52 -46.93 -36.31
C ARG A 247 -0.63 -48.40 -35.92
N ASN A 248 -1.40 -49.14 -36.71
CA ASN A 248 -1.46 -50.60 -36.72
C ASN A 248 -0.07 -51.21 -36.91
#